data_AF-A0A0N0SKZ1-F1
#
_entry.id   AF-A0A0N0SKZ1-F1
#
_cell.length_a   1.000
_cell.length_b   1.000
_cell.length_c   1.000
_cell.angle_alpha   90.00
_cell.angle_beta   90.00
_cell.angle_gamma   90.00
#
_symmetry.space_group_name_H-M   'P 1'
#
loop_
_entity.id
_entity.type
_entity.pdbx_description
1 polymer ?
#
loop_
_entity_poly.entity_id
_entity_poly.type
_entity_poly.pdbx_seq_one_letter_code
_entity_poly.pdbx_strand_id
1 'polypeptide(L)'
;MTVHEDAAQLLLEECQADPESASKLAKMHASLRDGAYNRQLIAWVGQTQRDPAYWPAHQVAALTDVLDGLAHGRIVRRRVRVGELPGPDADREGNAARLRNLDAPFRAHLDMAQNGADCDGTLSWESPVNLWRALGVRMLHQAGLYGSLHAPFEVRPWNVPLEVGYTLPSRTMAHLITEGAVARWAYEDKEICLLLDLARIGTMAGTRPLPAGIEPFALGV
;
A
#
# COMPACT_ATOMS: atom_id res chain seq x y z
N MET A 1 -5.53 10.15 -20.03
CA MET A 1 -4.90 9.03 -19.32
C MET A 1 -3.55 9.54 -18.88
N THR A 2 -3.25 9.45 -17.59
CA THR A 2 -1.95 9.86 -17.05
C THR A 2 -0.91 8.76 -17.28
N VAL A 3 0.37 9.05 -17.05
CA VAL A 3 1.48 8.08 -17.20
C VAL A 3 1.25 6.81 -16.37
N HIS A 4 0.74 6.95 -15.14
CA HIS A 4 0.48 5.78 -14.29
C HIS A 4 -0.72 4.96 -14.79
N GLU A 5 -1.72 5.59 -15.39
CA GLU A 5 -2.84 4.87 -16.00
C GLU A 5 -2.41 4.12 -17.27
N ASP A 6 -1.53 4.71 -18.08
CA ASP A 6 -0.95 4.04 -19.26
C ASP A 6 -0.15 2.79 -18.86
N ALA A 7 0.66 2.89 -17.79
CA ALA A 7 1.39 1.74 -17.24
C ALA A 7 0.43 0.64 -16.72
N ALA A 8 -0.67 1.02 -16.08
CA ALA A 8 -1.70 0.07 -15.64
C ALA A 8 -2.48 -0.55 -16.81
N GLN A 9 -2.63 0.17 -17.91
CA GLN A 9 -3.23 -0.34 -19.14
C GLN A 9 -2.33 -1.41 -19.79
N LEU A 10 -1.01 -1.20 -19.82
CA LEU A 10 -0.06 -2.23 -20.27
C LEU A 10 -0.10 -3.47 -19.37
N LEU A 11 -0.13 -3.29 -18.04
CA LEU A 11 -0.29 -4.41 -17.10
C LEU A 11 -1.58 -5.19 -17.35
N LEU A 12 -2.69 -4.51 -17.65
CA LEU A 12 -3.94 -5.16 -17.99
C LEU A 12 -3.79 -6.06 -19.21
N GLU A 13 -3.13 -5.56 -20.27
CA GLU A 13 -2.89 -6.33 -21.50
C GLU A 13 -2.05 -7.58 -21.22
N GLU A 14 -1.00 -7.45 -20.40
CA GLU A 14 -0.18 -8.58 -19.94
C GLU A 14 -1.00 -9.60 -19.14
N CYS A 15 -1.82 -9.12 -18.19
CA CYS A 15 -2.70 -9.99 -17.41
C CYS A 15 -3.73 -10.73 -18.27
N GLN A 16 -4.22 -10.10 -19.34
CA GLN A 16 -5.18 -10.71 -20.26
C GLN A 16 -4.54 -11.76 -21.16
N ALA A 17 -3.25 -11.63 -21.46
CA ALA A 17 -2.51 -12.60 -22.25
C ALA A 17 -2.18 -13.89 -21.48
N ASP A 18 -2.08 -13.82 -20.15
CA ASP A 18 -1.84 -14.98 -19.28
C ASP A 18 -3.15 -15.53 -18.67
N PRO A 19 -3.55 -16.80 -18.93
CA PRO A 19 -4.81 -17.35 -18.43
C PRO A 19 -4.96 -17.33 -16.90
N GLU A 20 -3.88 -17.51 -16.15
CA GLU A 20 -3.93 -17.51 -14.69
C GLU A 20 -4.21 -16.10 -14.16
N SER A 21 -3.47 -15.11 -14.67
CA SER A 21 -3.64 -13.69 -14.33
C SER A 21 -5.01 -13.17 -14.74
N ALA A 22 -5.50 -13.54 -15.92
CA ALA A 22 -6.86 -13.22 -16.38
C ALA A 22 -7.92 -13.78 -15.42
N SER A 23 -7.74 -15.01 -14.92
CA SER A 23 -8.64 -15.61 -13.92
C SER A 23 -8.61 -14.85 -12.58
N LYS A 24 -7.42 -14.45 -12.10
CA LYS A 24 -7.28 -13.64 -10.88
C LYS A 24 -7.97 -12.29 -11.03
N LEU A 25 -7.76 -11.61 -12.16
CA LEU A 25 -8.40 -10.33 -12.47
C LEU A 25 -9.92 -10.44 -12.48
N ALA A 26 -10.47 -11.46 -13.15
CA ALA A 26 -11.91 -11.69 -13.19
C ALA A 26 -12.51 -11.94 -11.80
N LYS A 27 -11.82 -12.72 -10.95
CA LYS A 27 -12.22 -12.97 -9.55
C LYS A 27 -12.19 -11.70 -8.72
N MET A 28 -11.15 -10.88 -8.86
CA MET A 28 -11.06 -9.59 -8.16
C MET A 28 -12.21 -8.68 -8.57
N HIS A 29 -12.46 -8.55 -9.88
CA HIS A 29 -13.54 -7.72 -10.39
C HIS A 29 -14.92 -8.19 -9.89
N ALA A 30 -15.17 -9.50 -9.83
CA ALA A 30 -16.39 -10.06 -9.24
C ALA A 30 -16.49 -9.75 -7.74
N SER A 31 -15.42 -9.96 -6.97
CA SER A 31 -15.36 -9.63 -5.53
C SER A 31 -15.67 -8.15 -5.26
N LEU A 32 -15.14 -7.23 -6.07
CA LEU A 32 -15.44 -5.80 -5.96
C LEU A 32 -16.93 -5.51 -6.21
N ARG A 33 -17.54 -6.14 -7.23
CA ARG A 33 -18.97 -5.98 -7.52
C ARG A 33 -19.87 -6.54 -6.43
N ASP A 34 -19.49 -7.67 -5.86
CA ASP A 34 -20.27 -8.35 -4.82
C ASP A 34 -20.05 -7.74 -3.43
N GLY A 35 -19.13 -6.77 -3.30
CA GLY A 35 -18.76 -6.17 -2.01
C GLY A 35 -17.99 -7.12 -1.09
N ALA A 36 -17.52 -8.26 -1.60
CA ALA A 36 -16.90 -9.34 -0.84
C ALA A 36 -15.39 -9.11 -0.67
N TYR A 37 -15.00 -7.95 -0.12
CA TYR A 37 -13.60 -7.55 0.07
C TYR A 37 -13.39 -6.77 1.37
N ASN A 38 -12.14 -6.73 1.85
CA ASN A 38 -11.77 -5.87 2.98
C ASN A 38 -11.62 -4.42 2.47
N ARG A 39 -12.58 -3.56 2.82
CA ARG A 39 -12.62 -2.16 2.36
C ARG A 39 -11.38 -1.36 2.73
N GLN A 40 -10.86 -1.56 3.95
CA GLN A 40 -9.67 -0.84 4.40
C GLN A 40 -8.44 -1.25 3.59
N LEU A 41 -8.28 -2.55 3.31
CA LEU A 41 -7.19 -3.05 2.48
C LEU A 41 -7.26 -2.48 1.06
N ILE A 42 -8.46 -2.41 0.46
CA ILE A 42 -8.63 -1.78 -0.85
C ILE A 42 -8.26 -0.29 -0.79
N ALA A 43 -8.74 0.44 0.22
CA ALA A 43 -8.46 1.87 0.39
C ALA A 43 -6.96 2.19 0.51
N TRP A 44 -6.19 1.30 1.15
CA TRP A 44 -4.73 1.42 1.22
C TRP A 44 -4.03 1.27 -0.12
N VAL A 45 -4.63 0.57 -1.08
CA VAL A 45 -4.08 0.46 -2.44
C VAL A 45 -4.64 1.56 -3.34
N GLY A 46 -5.93 1.86 -3.25
CA GLY A 46 -6.55 2.93 -4.00
C GLY A 46 -7.94 3.29 -3.49
N GLN A 47 -8.33 4.53 -3.72
CA GLN A 47 -9.63 5.07 -3.32
C GLN A 47 -10.05 6.15 -4.31
N THR A 48 -11.33 6.13 -4.69
CA THR A 48 -11.95 7.18 -5.51
C THR A 48 -13.27 7.62 -4.87
N GLN A 49 -13.86 8.71 -5.36
CA GLN A 49 -15.22 9.11 -4.98
C GLN A 49 -16.28 8.06 -5.35
N ARG A 50 -16.00 7.22 -6.35
CA ARG A 50 -16.89 6.14 -6.79
C ARG A 50 -16.55 4.83 -6.10
N ASP A 51 -17.57 3.97 -5.99
CA ASP A 51 -17.40 2.61 -5.50
C ASP A 51 -16.39 1.82 -6.37
N PRO A 52 -15.46 1.05 -5.77
CA PRO A 52 -14.50 0.22 -6.49
C PRO A 52 -15.11 -0.74 -7.53
N ALA A 53 -16.38 -1.12 -7.39
CA ALA A 53 -17.11 -1.93 -8.37
C ALA A 53 -17.19 -1.29 -9.77
N TYR A 54 -16.99 0.03 -9.87
CA TYR A 54 -17.01 0.80 -11.12
C TYR A 54 -15.63 1.20 -11.62
N TRP A 55 -14.56 0.70 -11.01
CA TRP A 55 -13.21 1.01 -11.48
C TRP A 55 -12.97 0.43 -12.87
N PRO A 56 -12.30 1.18 -13.76
CA PRO A 56 -11.83 0.65 -15.04
C PRO A 56 -10.96 -0.59 -14.85
N ALA A 57 -10.98 -1.51 -15.81
CA ALA A 57 -10.26 -2.78 -15.71
C ALA A 57 -8.76 -2.62 -15.42
N HIS A 58 -8.11 -1.58 -15.96
CA HIS A 58 -6.69 -1.33 -15.69
C HIS A 58 -6.42 -0.94 -14.23
N GLN A 59 -7.35 -0.25 -13.57
CA GLN A 59 -7.23 0.04 -12.13
C GLN A 59 -7.42 -1.24 -11.32
N VAL A 60 -8.30 -2.14 -11.74
CA VAL A 60 -8.48 -3.46 -11.10
C VAL A 60 -7.25 -4.35 -11.31
N ALA A 61 -6.57 -4.26 -12.46
CA ALA A 61 -5.30 -4.93 -12.70
C ALA A 61 -4.20 -4.43 -11.76
N ALA A 62 -4.02 -3.11 -11.65
CA ALA A 62 -3.07 -2.50 -10.71
C ALA A 62 -3.38 -2.88 -9.25
N LEU A 63 -4.66 -2.86 -8.85
CA LEU A 63 -5.08 -3.34 -7.53
C LEU A 63 -4.70 -4.80 -7.31
N THR A 64 -4.99 -5.66 -8.29
CA THR A 64 -4.75 -7.10 -8.21
C THR A 64 -3.25 -7.39 -8.05
N ASP A 65 -2.40 -6.70 -8.80
CA ASP A 65 -0.94 -6.84 -8.71
C ASP A 65 -0.41 -6.49 -7.30
N VAL A 66 -0.86 -5.35 -6.74
CA VAL A 66 -0.44 -4.93 -5.40
C VAL A 66 -0.91 -5.91 -4.32
N LEU A 67 -2.15 -6.39 -4.41
CA LEU A 67 -2.69 -7.35 -3.45
C LEU A 67 -2.04 -8.73 -3.56
N ASP A 68 -1.74 -9.20 -4.77
CA ASP A 68 -0.98 -10.44 -4.98
C ASP A 68 0.44 -10.30 -4.42
N GLY A 69 1.06 -9.14 -4.65
CA GLY A 69 2.35 -8.80 -4.07
C GLY A 69 2.35 -8.84 -2.54
N LEU A 70 1.29 -8.35 -1.89
CA LEU A 70 1.11 -8.44 -0.44
C LEU A 70 0.91 -9.89 0.02
N ALA A 71 0.11 -10.67 -0.70
CA ALA A 71 -0.18 -12.06 -0.35
C ALA A 71 1.07 -12.97 -0.40
N HIS A 72 1.96 -12.72 -1.36
CA HIS A 72 3.20 -13.48 -1.56
C HIS A 72 4.43 -12.81 -0.93
N GLY A 73 4.24 -11.68 -0.24
CA GLY A 73 5.31 -10.94 0.43
C GLY A 73 6.37 -10.37 -0.52
N ARG A 74 6.02 -10.09 -1.78
CA ARG A 74 6.78 -9.17 -2.63
C ARG A 74 6.63 -7.75 -2.09
N ILE A 75 5.40 -7.39 -1.74
CA ILE A 75 5.07 -6.12 -1.09
C ILE A 75 4.80 -6.42 0.38
N VAL A 76 5.25 -5.52 1.25
CA VAL A 76 4.93 -5.52 2.67
C VAL A 76 4.14 -4.28 3.03
N ARG A 77 3.44 -4.35 4.16
CA ARG A 77 2.73 -3.19 4.70
C ARG A 77 3.13 -2.92 6.15
N ARG A 78 3.17 -1.65 6.54
CA ARG A 78 3.26 -1.17 7.92
C ARG A 78 2.21 -0.10 8.17
N ARG A 79 1.48 -0.23 9.27
CA ARG A 79 0.52 0.78 9.72
C ARG A 79 1.24 1.79 10.60
N VAL A 80 1.04 3.07 10.33
CA VAL A 80 1.54 4.20 11.12
C VAL A 80 0.32 4.95 11.64
N ARG A 81 0.19 5.06 12.96
CA ARG A 81 -0.98 5.70 13.58
C ARG A 81 -0.89 7.21 13.43
N VAL A 82 -1.97 7.81 12.93
CA VAL A 82 -2.21 9.27 12.98
C VAL A 82 -3.20 9.60 14.10
N GLY A 83 -4.25 8.79 14.23
CA GLY A 83 -5.33 8.99 15.20
C GLY A 83 -6.44 9.92 14.72
N GLU A 84 -6.21 10.64 13.62
CA GLU A 84 -7.13 11.58 12.98
C GLU A 84 -7.40 11.17 11.54
N LEU A 85 -8.52 11.63 10.98
CA LEU A 85 -8.88 11.41 9.58
C LEU A 85 -8.27 12.51 8.70
N PRO A 86 -7.94 12.22 7.42
CA PRO A 86 -7.61 13.28 6.48
C PRO A 86 -8.81 14.21 6.31
N GLY A 87 -8.56 15.51 6.35
CA GLY A 87 -9.47 16.54 5.87
C GLY A 87 -9.43 16.62 4.34
N PRO A 88 -10.37 17.36 3.73
CA PRO A 88 -10.44 17.49 2.27
C PRO A 88 -9.15 18.06 1.69
N ASP A 89 -8.87 17.80 0.40
CA ASP A 89 -7.65 18.25 -0.30
C ASP A 89 -7.33 19.74 -0.12
N ALA A 90 -8.35 20.60 0.01
CA ALA A 90 -8.18 22.04 0.22
C ALA A 90 -7.66 22.40 1.63
N ASP A 91 -7.83 21.52 2.62
CA ASP A 91 -7.36 21.68 4.01
C ASP A 91 -5.91 21.16 4.17
N ARG A 92 -5.01 21.66 3.32
CA ARG A 92 -3.58 21.29 3.33
C ARG A 92 -2.93 21.55 4.69
N GLU A 93 -3.16 22.74 5.24
CA GLU A 93 -2.59 23.15 6.52
C GLU A 93 -3.13 22.31 7.68
N GLY A 94 -4.43 21.99 7.69
CA GLY A 94 -5.01 21.11 8.68
C GLY A 94 -4.45 19.69 8.57
N ASN A 95 -4.32 19.15 7.36
CA ASN A 95 -3.71 17.84 7.15
C ASN A 95 -2.24 17.81 7.59
N ALA A 96 -1.46 18.84 7.27
CA ALA A 96 -0.08 18.97 7.75
C ALA A 96 -0.03 19.04 9.28
N ALA A 97 -0.97 19.74 9.92
CA ALA A 97 -1.05 19.84 11.37
C ALA A 97 -1.31 18.49 12.05
N ARG A 98 -2.23 17.68 11.50
CA ARG A 98 -2.54 16.31 11.97
C ARG A 98 -1.32 15.40 11.88
N LEU A 99 -0.57 15.53 10.79
CA LEU A 99 0.63 14.74 10.51
C LEU A 99 1.87 15.10 11.35
N ARG A 100 1.83 16.18 12.15
CA ARG A 100 2.95 16.52 13.05
C ARG A 100 3.08 15.59 14.25
N ASN A 101 2.02 14.87 14.61
CA ASN A 101 1.94 14.08 15.84
C ASN A 101 2.10 12.57 15.59
N LEU A 102 2.83 12.18 14.54
CA LEU A 102 3.12 10.76 14.30
C LEU A 102 4.02 10.20 15.40
N ASP A 103 3.75 8.96 15.78
CA ASP A 103 4.62 8.23 16.69
C ASP A 103 6.00 8.03 16.07
N ALA A 104 7.05 8.20 16.90
CA ALA A 104 8.41 7.90 16.49
C ALA A 104 8.51 6.46 15.93
N PRO A 105 9.33 6.22 14.89
CA PRO A 105 10.32 7.13 14.31
C PRO A 105 9.81 7.95 13.11
N PHE A 106 8.49 8.00 12.87
CA PHE A 106 7.95 8.55 11.63
C PHE A 106 7.77 10.07 11.66
N ARG A 107 8.02 10.71 10.52
CA ARG A 107 7.77 12.12 10.27
C ARG A 107 7.15 12.27 8.89
N ALA A 108 6.10 13.08 8.77
CA ALA A 108 5.47 13.39 7.49
C ALA A 108 5.58 14.88 7.16
N HIS A 109 5.74 15.17 5.87
CA HIS A 109 5.78 16.52 5.32
C HIS A 109 4.85 16.58 4.10
N LEU A 110 3.97 17.57 4.02
CA LEU A 110 3.12 17.81 2.84
C LEU A 110 3.72 18.90 1.98
N ASP A 111 3.69 18.72 0.67
CA ASP A 111 4.01 19.77 -0.29
C ASP A 111 2.86 20.79 -0.30
N MET A 112 3.15 22.00 0.18
CA MET A 112 2.17 23.07 0.26
C MET A 112 1.94 23.79 -1.07
N ALA A 113 2.86 23.67 -2.03
CA ALA A 113 2.81 24.38 -3.30
C ALA A 113 2.09 23.57 -4.40
N GLN A 114 2.15 22.24 -4.31
CA GLN A 114 1.43 21.29 -5.17
C GLN A 114 1.49 21.63 -6.69
N ASN A 115 2.61 22.19 -7.14
CA ASN A 115 2.81 22.63 -8.52
C ASN A 115 3.11 21.42 -9.43
N GLY A 116 2.11 20.57 -9.65
CA GLY A 116 2.24 19.38 -10.50
C GLY A 116 3.11 18.28 -9.90
N ALA A 117 3.19 18.19 -8.56
CA ALA A 117 3.96 17.16 -7.88
C ALA A 117 3.33 15.77 -8.08
N ASP A 118 4.17 14.77 -8.37
CA ASP A 118 3.79 13.37 -8.53
C ASP A 118 3.31 12.70 -7.22
N CYS A 119 3.40 13.41 -6.08
CA CYS A 119 2.87 13.00 -4.77
C CYS A 119 2.43 14.20 -3.92
N ASP A 120 1.65 13.96 -2.85
CA ASP A 120 1.19 15.02 -1.94
C ASP A 120 2.24 15.46 -0.91
N GLY A 121 3.25 14.63 -0.69
CA GLY A 121 4.26 14.86 0.32
C GLY A 121 5.21 13.68 0.49
N THR A 122 5.79 13.58 1.67
CA THR A 122 6.79 12.56 2.00
C THR A 122 6.58 12.04 3.43
N LEU A 123 6.66 10.72 3.61
CA LEU A 123 6.78 10.08 4.92
C LEU A 123 8.21 9.59 5.09
N SER A 124 8.85 9.88 6.21
CA SER A 124 10.25 9.52 6.49
C SER A 124 10.42 8.94 7.87
N TRP A 125 11.52 8.21 8.08
CA TRP A 125 11.94 7.73 9.40
C TRP A 125 13.46 7.76 9.54
N GLU A 126 13.93 8.12 10.74
CA GLU A 126 15.36 8.34 11.02
C GLU A 126 16.05 7.16 11.73
N SER A 127 15.27 6.17 12.19
CA SER A 127 15.73 4.95 12.86
C SER A 127 15.15 3.71 12.20
N PRO A 128 15.87 2.56 12.19
CA PRO A 128 15.35 1.34 11.57
C PRO A 128 13.95 0.96 12.05
N VAL A 129 13.12 0.48 11.13
CA VAL A 129 11.74 0.05 11.41
C VAL A 129 11.59 -1.45 11.15
N ASN A 130 10.85 -2.13 12.03
CA ASN A 130 10.56 -3.55 11.91
C ASN A 130 9.31 -3.78 11.06
N LEU A 131 9.39 -4.71 10.12
CA LEU A 131 8.30 -5.15 9.27
C LEU A 131 8.22 -6.68 9.22
N TRP A 132 7.06 -7.17 8.77
CA TRP A 132 6.77 -8.59 8.62
C TRP A 132 6.40 -8.89 7.18
N ARG A 133 7.13 -9.82 6.58
CA ARG A 133 6.92 -10.26 5.21
C ARG A 133 6.13 -11.57 5.22
N ALA A 134 5.06 -11.64 4.44
CA ALA A 134 4.37 -12.91 4.17
C ALA A 134 5.29 -13.87 3.40
N LEU A 135 5.30 -15.15 3.77
CA LEU A 135 6.13 -16.17 3.12
C LEU A 135 5.39 -16.94 2.02
N GLY A 136 4.17 -16.54 1.68
CA GLY A 136 3.34 -17.21 0.66
C GLY A 136 2.84 -18.60 1.07
N VAL A 137 3.16 -19.06 2.28
CA VAL A 137 2.72 -20.35 2.82
C VAL A 137 1.47 -20.15 3.67
N ARG A 138 0.38 -20.80 3.28
CA ARG A 138 -0.84 -20.89 4.09
C ARG A 138 -0.64 -21.94 5.18
N MET A 139 -0.79 -21.52 6.43
CA MET A 139 -0.82 -22.43 7.57
C MET A 139 -2.26 -22.72 7.96
N LEU A 140 -2.56 -24.00 8.15
CA LEU A 140 -3.80 -24.44 8.76
C LEU A 140 -3.65 -24.29 10.28
N HIS A 141 -4.27 -23.26 10.85
CA HIS A 141 -4.30 -23.11 12.30
C HIS A 141 -5.22 -24.21 12.88
N GLN A 142 -4.92 -24.71 14.09
CA GLN A 142 -5.72 -25.72 14.81
C GLN A 142 -7.23 -25.38 14.95
N ALA A 143 -7.65 -24.14 14.68
CA ALA A 143 -9.05 -23.69 14.68
C ALA A 143 -9.68 -23.60 13.28
N GLY A 144 -9.04 -24.13 12.22
CA GLY A 144 -9.53 -24.04 10.83
C GLY A 144 -9.32 -22.67 10.18
N LEU A 145 -8.66 -21.73 10.86
CA LEU A 145 -8.28 -20.43 10.31
C LEU A 145 -7.00 -20.59 9.46
N TYR A 146 -7.05 -20.11 8.22
CA TYR A 146 -5.87 -20.01 7.38
C TYR A 146 -5.08 -18.75 7.78
N GLY A 147 -3.88 -18.94 8.33
CA GLY A 147 -2.91 -17.86 8.57
C GLY A 147 -1.84 -17.84 7.48
N SER A 148 -1.20 -16.69 7.28
CA SER A 148 0.05 -16.60 6.51
C SER A 148 1.23 -16.70 7.48
N LEU A 149 2.27 -17.47 7.13
CA LEU A 149 3.53 -17.45 7.88
C LEU A 149 4.29 -16.16 7.55
N HIS A 150 4.76 -15.45 8.57
CA HIS A 150 5.46 -14.17 8.40
C HIS A 150 6.90 -14.24 8.94
N ALA A 151 7.83 -13.54 8.29
CA ALA A 151 9.21 -13.37 8.75
C ALA A 151 9.52 -11.91 9.07
N PRO A 152 10.14 -11.61 10.24
CA PRO A 152 10.50 -10.26 10.63
C PRO A 152 11.79 -9.79 9.93
N PHE A 153 11.85 -8.50 9.59
CA PHE A 153 13.04 -7.85 9.05
C PHE A 153 13.03 -6.35 9.38
N GLU A 154 14.20 -5.73 9.30
CA GLU A 154 14.41 -4.30 9.45
C GLU A 154 14.57 -3.61 8.09
N VAL A 155 14.02 -2.41 8.00
CA VAL A 155 14.32 -1.44 6.93
C VAL A 155 15.06 -0.26 7.54
N ARG A 156 16.18 0.12 6.92
CA ARG A 156 16.99 1.28 7.34
C ARG A 156 16.24 2.60 7.18
N PRO A 157 16.69 3.70 7.81
CA PRO A 157 16.15 5.04 7.61
C PRO A 157 15.96 5.39 6.13
N TRP A 158 14.78 5.91 5.78
CA TRP A 158 14.42 6.27 4.41
C TRP A 158 13.25 7.28 4.39
N ASN A 159 12.97 7.87 3.22
CA ASN A 159 11.78 8.70 2.91
C ASN A 159 10.99 8.22 1.67
N VAL A 160 9.66 8.13 1.75
CA VAL A 160 8.80 7.61 0.67
C VAL A 160 7.74 8.63 0.28
N PRO A 161 7.23 8.60 -0.97
CA PRO A 161 6.08 9.41 -1.36
C PRO A 161 4.89 9.21 -0.42
N LEU A 162 4.23 10.30 -0.05
CA LEU A 162 2.98 10.29 0.72
C LEU A 162 1.84 10.76 -0.17
N GLU A 163 0.76 10.00 -0.13
CA GLU A 163 -0.45 10.19 -0.90
C GLU A 163 -1.63 10.27 0.08
N VAL A 164 -2.40 11.37 0.03
CA VAL A 164 -3.46 11.67 0.99
C VAL A 164 -4.83 11.64 0.29
N GLY A 165 -5.79 10.94 0.89
CA GLY A 165 -7.15 10.88 0.36
C GLY A 165 -7.26 10.02 -0.90
N TYR A 166 -7.91 10.56 -1.93
CA TYR A 166 -8.20 9.85 -3.17
C TYR A 166 -6.96 9.66 -4.02
N THR A 167 -6.57 8.40 -4.23
CA THR A 167 -5.49 8.01 -5.14
C THR A 167 -5.91 6.76 -5.88
N LEU A 168 -5.68 6.73 -7.18
CA LEU A 168 -6.00 5.57 -8.01
C LEU A 168 -5.05 4.40 -7.72
N PRO A 169 -5.50 3.13 -7.79
CA PRO A 169 -4.61 1.96 -7.65
C PRO A 169 -3.38 2.01 -8.57
N SER A 170 -3.55 2.47 -9.80
CA SER A 170 -2.46 2.67 -10.76
C SER A 170 -1.36 3.61 -10.26
N ARG A 171 -1.70 4.64 -9.47
CA ARG A 171 -0.72 5.58 -8.92
C ARG A 171 0.08 4.95 -7.78
N THR A 172 -0.57 4.22 -6.88
CA THR A 172 0.11 3.39 -5.87
C THR A 172 1.06 2.39 -6.52
N MET A 173 0.60 1.71 -7.58
CA MET A 173 1.43 0.78 -8.34
C MET A 173 2.63 1.48 -9.00
N ALA A 174 2.40 2.65 -9.61
CA ALA A 174 3.48 3.43 -10.21
C ALA A 174 4.56 3.79 -9.18
N HIS A 175 4.17 4.18 -7.96
CA HIS A 175 5.14 4.46 -6.92
C HIS A 175 5.93 3.23 -6.47
N LEU A 176 5.24 2.10 -6.31
CA LEU A 176 5.89 0.83 -6.01
C LEU A 176 6.86 0.42 -7.11
N ILE A 177 6.58 0.71 -8.38
CA ILE A 177 7.48 0.43 -9.50
C ILE A 177 8.68 1.38 -9.52
N THR A 178 8.47 2.67 -9.31
CA THR A 178 9.48 3.71 -9.53
C THR A 178 10.32 4.00 -8.29
N GLU A 179 9.69 4.23 -7.14
CA GLU A 179 10.39 4.48 -5.87
C GLU A 179 10.52 3.23 -4.98
N GLY A 180 9.84 2.13 -5.33
CA GLY A 180 9.83 0.92 -4.52
C GLY A 180 8.95 1.01 -3.28
N ALA A 181 8.27 2.13 -3.05
CA ALA A 181 7.51 2.36 -1.82
C ALA A 181 6.51 3.50 -1.96
N VAL A 182 5.45 3.48 -1.14
CA VAL A 182 4.51 4.60 -1.00
C VAL A 182 3.81 4.53 0.36
N ALA A 183 3.55 5.70 0.95
CA ALA A 183 2.72 5.86 2.13
C ALA A 183 1.33 6.38 1.71
N ARG A 184 0.27 5.71 2.17
CA ARG A 184 -1.12 6.02 1.81
C ARG A 184 -1.93 6.37 3.05
N TRP A 185 -2.39 7.61 3.14
CA TRP A 185 -3.35 8.04 4.16
C TRP A 185 -4.72 8.24 3.51
N ALA A 186 -5.47 7.14 3.38
CA ALA A 186 -6.77 7.14 2.71
C ALA A 186 -7.83 7.91 3.52
N TYR A 187 -8.83 8.45 2.83
CA TYR A 187 -10.01 9.01 3.51
C TYR A 187 -10.69 7.93 4.35
N GLU A 188 -11.25 8.35 5.48
CA GLU A 188 -11.89 7.48 6.49
C GLU A 188 -10.93 6.59 7.29
N ASP A 189 -9.61 6.68 7.06
CA ASP A 189 -8.61 5.96 7.85
C ASP A 189 -7.87 6.89 8.83
N LYS A 190 -7.65 6.38 10.05
CA LYS A 190 -6.86 7.06 11.10
C LYS A 190 -5.38 6.66 11.07
N GLU A 191 -4.99 5.92 10.06
CA GLU A 191 -3.66 5.37 9.89
C GLU A 191 -3.14 5.58 8.48
N ILE A 192 -1.83 5.73 8.38
CA ILE A 192 -1.10 5.67 7.12
C ILE A 192 -0.68 4.23 6.90
N CYS A 193 -0.97 3.69 5.73
CA CYS A 193 -0.44 2.41 5.28
C CYS A 193 0.82 2.66 4.46
N LEU A 194 1.98 2.29 5.01
CA LEU A 194 3.25 2.26 4.31
C LEU A 194 3.36 0.95 3.54
N LEU A 195 3.44 1.01 2.21
CA LEU A 195 3.66 -0.12 1.32
C LEU A 195 5.10 -0.08 0.80
N LEU A 196 5.80 -1.22 0.85
CA LEU A 196 7.17 -1.34 0.32
C LEU A 196 7.30 -2.58 -0.55
N ASP A 197 7.81 -2.43 -1.78
CA ASP A 197 8.23 -3.55 -2.63
C ASP A 197 9.65 -3.99 -2.25
N LEU A 198 9.77 -5.19 -1.68
CA LEU A 198 11.01 -5.70 -1.12
C LEU A 198 12.12 -5.88 -2.16
N ALA A 199 11.76 -6.26 -3.39
CA ALA A 199 12.74 -6.46 -4.45
C ALA A 199 13.39 -5.12 -4.84
N ARG A 200 12.60 -4.04 -4.81
CA ARG A 200 13.07 -2.69 -5.17
C ARG A 200 13.78 -2.01 -4.01
N ILE A 201 13.18 -1.97 -2.81
CA ILE A 201 13.81 -1.31 -1.66
C ILE A 201 15.14 -1.96 -1.26
N GLY A 202 15.31 -3.27 -1.50
CA GLY A 202 16.58 -3.96 -1.18
C GLY A 202 17.79 -3.30 -1.86
N THR A 203 17.58 -2.72 -3.05
CA THR A 203 18.63 -2.04 -3.82
C THR A 203 18.90 -0.60 -3.37
N MET A 204 18.02 -0.02 -2.57
CA MET A 204 18.03 1.42 -2.25
C MET A 204 18.14 1.69 -0.72
N ALA A 205 17.54 0.86 0.14
CA ALA A 205 17.48 1.00 1.62
C ALA A 205 18.56 0.19 2.30
N GLY A 206 18.78 -1.02 1.75
CA GLY A 206 19.17 -2.17 2.54
C GLY A 206 18.05 -2.67 3.46
N THR A 207 17.84 -3.98 3.46
CA THR A 207 16.99 -4.69 4.42
C THR A 207 17.86 -5.65 5.24
N ARG A 208 17.45 -5.94 6.48
CA ARG A 208 18.16 -6.90 7.34
C ARG A 208 17.17 -7.90 7.94
N PRO A 209 17.30 -9.21 7.67
CA PRO A 209 16.52 -10.23 8.37
C PRO A 209 16.77 -10.16 9.88
N LEU A 210 15.71 -10.29 10.66
CA LEU A 210 15.80 -10.37 12.12
C LEU A 210 15.83 -11.84 12.58
N PRO A 211 16.41 -12.15 13.75
CA PRO A 211 16.38 -13.49 14.32
C PRO A 211 14.95 -14.00 14.53
N ALA A 212 14.78 -15.32 14.53
CA ALA A 212 13.53 -15.95 14.97
C ALA A 212 13.24 -15.59 16.45
N GLY A 213 11.97 -15.34 16.78
CA GLY A 213 11.53 -15.01 18.14
C GLY A 213 11.17 -13.54 18.37
N ILE A 214 11.21 -12.68 17.35
CA ILE A 214 10.57 -11.36 17.41
C ILE A 214 9.07 -11.53 17.15
N GLU A 215 8.28 -11.27 18.19
CA GLU A 215 6.82 -11.32 18.12
C GLU A 215 6.27 -10.30 17.12
N PRO A 216 5.27 -10.67 16.28
CA PRO A 216 4.57 -9.70 15.46
C PRO A 216 3.95 -8.60 16.31
N PHE A 217 4.07 -7.34 15.89
CA PHE A 217 3.09 -6.34 16.35
C PHE A 217 1.71 -6.87 15.98
N ALA A 218 0.77 -6.85 16.93
CA ALA A 218 -0.60 -7.36 16.75
C ALA A 218 -1.09 -7.02 15.34
N LEU A 219 -1.12 -8.03 14.47
CA LEU A 219 -1.63 -7.92 13.13
C LEU A 219 -3.14 -7.80 13.31
N GLY A 220 -3.62 -6.57 13.54
CA GLY A 220 -5.04 -6.26 13.51
C GLY A 220 -5.57 -6.73 12.16
N VAL A 221 -6.35 -7.81 12.21
CA VAL A 221 -7.05 -8.45 11.08
C VAL A 221 -8.03 -7.46 10.48
#